data_AF-A0A1G6AMX6-F1
#
_entry.id   AF-A0A1G6AMX6-F1
#
_cell.length_a   1.000
_cell.length_b   1.000
_cell.length_c   1.000
_cell.angle_alpha   90.00
_cell.angle_beta   90.00
_cell.angle_gamma   90.00
#
_symmetry.space_group_name_H-M   'P 1'
#
loop_
_entity.id
_entity.type
_entity.pdbx_description
1 polymer ?
#
loop_
_entity_poly.entity_id
_entity_poly.type
_entity_poly.pdbx_seq_one_letter_code
_entity_poly.pdbx_strand_id
1 'polypeptide(L)'
;MKIFRMLPILLLVGCAFGVIDRTAEQVALLEECYSIVKPAFLYEARCADLNSRGFGNSKFCTGIQGFDPLPYIRPDGSKYEYQYPKSWSEYISDREMWDSQMFNKLLFEKQRTIIAPIDVGIRIHVIDIYEYPRGETGHVLVGRARIASGEHQNTIVELPSPGGFSDTGPSWLKHWFYPDSGDIQLSEEYLQPCY
;
A
#
# COMPACT_ATOMS: atom_id res chain seq x y z
N MET A 1 53.96 -25.09 -2.46
CA MET A 1 52.64 -25.57 -2.96
C MET A 1 51.59 -24.50 -2.67
N LYS A 2 50.96 -23.96 -3.71
CA LYS A 2 49.86 -22.99 -3.60
C LYS A 2 48.59 -23.73 -3.20
N ILE A 3 48.09 -23.52 -1.99
CA ILE A 3 46.75 -23.96 -1.61
C ILE A 3 45.82 -22.80 -1.94
N PHE A 4 45.18 -22.89 -3.11
CA PHE A 4 44.00 -22.11 -3.46
C PHE A 4 42.90 -22.48 -2.44
N ARG A 5 42.69 -21.63 -1.43
CA ARG A 5 41.46 -21.68 -0.63
C ARG A 5 40.35 -21.05 -1.48
N MET A 6 39.67 -21.88 -2.27
CA MET A 6 38.39 -21.50 -2.84
C MET A 6 37.41 -21.23 -1.69
N LEU A 7 37.01 -19.98 -1.57
CA LEU A 7 35.83 -19.54 -0.83
C LEU A 7 34.60 -20.15 -1.53
N PRO A 8 33.79 -21.02 -0.91
CA PRO A 8 32.45 -21.24 -1.42
C PRO A 8 31.61 -20.02 -1.00
N ILE A 9 31.33 -19.17 -1.98
CA ILE A 9 30.28 -18.16 -1.92
C ILE A 9 28.95 -18.91 -1.74
N LEU A 10 28.51 -19.07 -0.49
CA LEU A 10 27.14 -19.40 -0.14
C LEU A 10 26.41 -18.09 0.15
N LEU A 11 26.25 -17.26 -0.88
CA LEU A 11 25.16 -16.28 -0.90
C LEU A 11 23.94 -17.02 -1.46
N LEU A 12 23.27 -17.79 -0.61
CA LEU A 12 21.87 -18.15 -0.83
C LEU A 12 21.09 -16.83 -0.75
N VAL A 13 20.96 -16.15 -1.90
CA VAL A 13 20.00 -15.06 -2.05
C VAL A 13 18.63 -15.73 -1.89
N GLY A 14 18.09 -15.61 -0.68
CA GLY A 14 16.79 -16.15 -0.30
C GLY A 14 15.72 -15.51 -1.15
N CYS A 15 15.34 -16.18 -2.23
CA CYS A 15 14.14 -15.86 -2.97
C CYS A 15 12.94 -15.92 -2.02
N ALA A 16 12.28 -14.79 -1.80
CA ALA A 16 11.04 -14.77 -1.03
C ALA A 16 9.98 -15.58 -1.76
N PHE A 17 9.45 -16.59 -1.09
CA PHE A 17 8.49 -17.51 -1.62
C PHE A 17 7.28 -17.59 -0.70
N GLY A 18 6.09 -17.52 -1.29
CA GLY A 18 4.83 -17.67 -0.57
C GLY A 18 4.47 -16.45 0.27
N VAL A 19 3.17 -16.30 0.51
CA VAL A 19 2.59 -15.26 1.35
C VAL A 19 2.62 -15.74 2.80
N ILE A 20 3.06 -14.88 3.71
CA ILE A 20 3.04 -15.14 5.16
C ILE A 20 1.93 -14.29 5.77
N ASP A 21 0.96 -14.93 6.41
CA ASP A 21 -0.09 -14.25 7.14
C ASP A 21 0.40 -13.89 8.55
N ARG A 22 0.45 -12.59 8.84
CA ARG A 22 0.86 -12.04 10.14
C ARG A 22 -0.32 -11.44 10.90
N THR A 23 -1.54 -11.58 10.39
CA THR A 23 -2.74 -10.94 10.93
C THR A 23 -2.92 -11.27 12.41
N ALA A 24 -2.80 -12.54 12.80
CA ALA A 24 -2.97 -12.97 14.19
C ALA A 24 -1.90 -12.42 15.16
N GLU A 25 -0.78 -11.92 14.64
CA GLU A 25 0.29 -11.30 15.44
C GLU A 25 -0.01 -9.82 15.77
N GLN A 26 -1.01 -9.23 15.11
CA GLN A 26 -1.29 -7.79 15.12
C GLN A 26 -2.55 -7.43 15.92
N VAL A 27 -2.77 -8.10 17.06
CA VAL A 27 -4.03 -8.00 17.82
C VAL A 27 -4.44 -6.56 18.12
N ALA A 28 -3.51 -5.72 18.61
CA ALA A 28 -3.81 -4.32 18.92
C ALA A 28 -4.30 -3.55 17.69
N LEU A 29 -3.61 -3.70 16.55
CA LEU A 29 -3.95 -3.05 15.29
C LEU A 29 -5.33 -3.49 14.76
N LEU A 30 -5.71 -4.75 15.00
CA LEU A 30 -7.00 -5.31 14.58
C LEU A 30 -8.18 -4.88 15.46
N GLU A 31 -7.93 -4.59 16.74
CA GLU A 31 -8.96 -4.10 17.67
C GLU A 31 -9.16 -2.58 17.58
N GLU A 32 -8.16 -1.86 17.09
CA GLU A 32 -8.21 -0.41 16.95
C GLU A 32 -9.13 0.07 15.81
N CYS A 33 -9.72 1.23 16.04
CA CYS A 33 -10.48 2.00 15.05
C CYS A 33 -9.62 3.18 14.62
N TYR A 34 -9.58 3.45 13.32
CA TYR A 34 -8.90 4.63 12.77
C TYR A 34 -9.87 5.51 12.00
N SER A 35 -9.80 6.81 12.22
CA SER A 35 -10.49 7.82 11.43
C SER A 35 -9.56 8.35 10.35
N ILE A 36 -10.08 8.47 9.13
CA ILE A 36 -9.40 9.18 8.03
C ILE A 36 -9.34 10.68 8.37
N VAL A 37 -8.16 11.30 8.27
CA VAL A 37 -7.93 12.71 8.65
C VAL A 37 -7.75 13.65 7.47
N LYS A 38 -7.55 13.11 6.28
CA LYS A 38 -7.36 13.86 5.03
C LYS A 38 -8.34 13.34 3.97
N PRO A 39 -8.93 14.20 3.12
CA PRO A 39 -9.79 13.73 2.04
C PRO A 39 -9.09 12.65 1.22
N ALA A 40 -9.80 11.56 0.94
CA ALA A 40 -9.25 10.41 0.27
C ALA A 40 -10.18 9.96 -0.86
N PHE A 41 -9.78 8.91 -1.56
CA PHE A 41 -10.57 8.32 -2.62
C PHE A 41 -10.31 6.82 -2.75
N LEU A 42 -11.33 6.13 -3.25
CA LEU A 42 -11.23 4.74 -3.68
C LEU A 42 -10.85 4.70 -5.15
N TYR A 43 -10.03 3.73 -5.55
CA TYR A 43 -9.63 3.56 -6.95
C TYR A 43 -9.45 2.08 -7.30
N GLU A 44 -9.47 1.77 -8.60
CA GLU A 44 -9.10 0.44 -9.07
C GLU A 44 -7.59 0.25 -8.93
N ALA A 45 -7.17 -0.49 -7.91
CA ALA A 45 -5.77 -0.73 -7.59
C ALA A 45 -5.30 -2.07 -8.15
N ARG A 46 -3.99 -2.17 -8.38
CA ARG A 46 -3.32 -3.48 -8.39
C ARG A 46 -2.98 -3.80 -6.96
N CYS A 47 -3.32 -5.00 -6.54
CA CYS A 47 -3.25 -5.45 -5.17
C CYS A 47 -2.55 -6.79 -5.07
N ALA A 48 -2.07 -7.13 -3.89
CA ALA A 48 -1.47 -8.43 -3.64
C ALA A 48 -2.48 -9.57 -3.87
N ASP A 49 -2.13 -10.50 -4.77
CA ASP A 49 -2.90 -11.73 -4.94
C ASP A 49 -2.48 -12.77 -3.89
N LEU A 50 -3.16 -12.76 -2.74
CA LEU A 50 -2.86 -13.66 -1.63
C LEU A 50 -3.06 -15.15 -1.95
N ASN A 51 -3.76 -15.46 -3.03
CA ASN A 51 -3.94 -16.84 -3.51
C ASN A 51 -2.81 -17.27 -4.46
N SER A 52 -1.94 -16.34 -4.85
CA SER A 52 -0.84 -16.64 -5.74
C SER A 52 0.19 -17.55 -5.05
N ARG A 53 0.77 -18.46 -5.83
CA ARG A 53 1.86 -19.33 -5.39
C ARG A 53 3.17 -18.79 -5.93
N GLY A 54 4.27 -19.08 -5.23
CA GLY A 54 5.60 -18.71 -5.70
C GLY A 54 6.02 -17.30 -5.31
N PHE A 55 6.49 -16.54 -6.30
CA PHE A 55 7.10 -15.22 -6.13
C PHE A 55 6.09 -14.07 -6.05
N GLY A 56 4.81 -14.38 -5.87
CA GLY A 56 3.72 -13.42 -5.87
C GLY A 56 3.17 -13.11 -7.26
N ASN A 57 1.92 -12.69 -7.31
CA ASN A 57 1.28 -12.05 -8.45
C ASN A 57 0.53 -10.76 -8.01
N SER A 58 -0.14 -10.08 -8.92
CA SER A 58 -1.09 -9.03 -8.57
C SER A 58 -2.47 -9.34 -9.14
N LYS A 59 -3.50 -8.79 -8.50
CA LYS A 59 -4.88 -8.80 -9.00
C LYS A 59 -5.49 -7.42 -8.84
N PHE A 60 -6.55 -7.12 -9.58
CA PHE A 60 -7.29 -5.89 -9.35
C PHE A 60 -8.12 -5.98 -8.06
N CYS A 61 -8.11 -4.91 -7.27
CA CYS A 61 -8.96 -4.76 -6.09
C CYS A 61 -9.24 -3.26 -5.83
N THR A 62 -10.03 -2.96 -4.80
CA THR A 62 -10.22 -1.58 -4.37
C THR A 62 -9.01 -1.13 -3.55
N GLY A 63 -8.35 -0.07 -3.99
CA GLY A 63 -7.36 0.65 -3.18
C GLY A 63 -7.94 1.91 -2.56
N ILE A 64 -7.23 2.48 -1.60
CA ILE A 64 -7.52 3.80 -1.03
C ILE A 64 -6.29 4.69 -1.09
N GLN A 65 -6.45 5.98 -1.35
CA GLN A 65 -5.35 6.96 -1.29
C GLN A 65 -5.88 8.35 -0.96
N GLY A 66 -5.05 9.20 -0.35
CA GLY A 66 -5.37 10.59 -0.05
C GLY A 66 -5.31 11.49 -1.29
N PHE A 67 -6.19 12.49 -1.32
CA PHE A 67 -5.99 13.69 -2.14
C PHE A 67 -4.89 14.56 -1.53
N ASP A 68 -4.23 15.38 -2.36
CA ASP A 68 -3.21 16.35 -1.91
C ASP A 68 -2.18 15.79 -0.88
N PRO A 69 -1.51 14.67 -1.18
CA PRO A 69 -0.45 14.12 -0.34
C PRO A 69 0.67 15.12 -0.06
N LEU A 70 1.23 15.07 1.15
CA LEU A 70 2.40 15.87 1.49
C LEU A 70 3.62 15.46 0.63
N PRO A 71 4.55 16.39 0.37
CA PRO A 71 5.76 16.09 -0.40
C PRO A 71 6.62 15.04 0.31
N TYR A 72 7.20 14.12 -0.46
CA TYR A 72 8.20 13.19 0.07
C TYR A 72 9.56 13.87 0.18
N ILE A 73 10.16 13.83 1.38
CA ILE A 73 11.52 14.32 1.60
C ILE A 73 12.50 13.18 1.33
N ARG A 74 13.32 13.32 0.31
CA ARG A 74 14.34 12.33 -0.07
C ARG A 74 15.51 12.33 0.92
N PRO A 75 16.32 11.26 0.96
CA PRO A 75 17.50 11.20 1.82
C PRO A 75 18.53 12.32 1.60
N ASP A 76 18.55 12.90 0.40
CA ASP A 76 19.41 14.05 0.05
C ASP A 76 18.82 15.42 0.45
N GLY A 77 17.65 15.43 1.11
CA GLY A 77 16.92 16.63 1.53
C GLY A 77 16.07 17.28 0.45
N SER A 78 16.09 16.78 -0.79
CA SER A 78 15.21 17.29 -1.85
C SER A 78 13.76 16.87 -1.65
N LYS A 79 12.83 17.69 -2.15
CA LYS A 79 11.38 17.43 -2.07
C LYS A 79 10.87 16.81 -3.36
N TYR A 80 10.07 15.77 -3.25
CA TYR A 80 9.31 15.21 -4.35
C TYR A 80 7.82 15.51 -4.15
N GLU A 81 7.27 16.31 -5.06
CA GLU A 81 5.86 16.65 -5.10
C GLU A 81 5.09 15.57 -5.86
N TYR A 82 4.20 14.88 -5.16
CA TYR A 82 3.34 13.88 -5.78
C TYR A 82 2.38 14.53 -6.77
N GLN A 83 2.17 13.86 -7.90
CA GLN A 83 1.29 14.32 -8.96
C GLN A 83 -0.17 13.91 -8.70
N TYR A 84 -0.69 14.56 -7.67
CA TYR A 84 -1.97 14.48 -6.97
C TYR A 84 -3.17 15.29 -7.50
N PRO A 85 -4.39 14.78 -7.75
CA PRO A 85 -5.56 15.66 -7.63
C PRO A 85 -5.66 16.13 -6.18
N LYS A 86 -6.01 17.39 -5.95
CA LYS A 86 -6.16 17.96 -4.59
C LYS A 86 -7.55 17.73 -4.02
N SER A 87 -8.51 17.34 -4.86
CA SER A 87 -9.90 17.13 -4.47
C SER A 87 -10.64 16.29 -5.50
N TRP A 88 -11.82 15.81 -5.10
CA TRP A 88 -12.75 15.15 -6.02
C TRP A 88 -13.22 16.05 -7.15
N SER A 89 -13.50 17.33 -6.88
CA SER A 89 -13.92 18.28 -7.92
C SER A 89 -12.84 18.51 -8.96
N GLU A 90 -11.58 18.61 -8.53
CA GLU A 90 -10.43 18.70 -9.45
C GLU A 90 -10.29 17.43 -10.28
N TYR A 91 -10.43 16.26 -9.67
CA TYR A 91 -10.45 14.98 -10.41
C TYR A 91 -11.54 14.95 -11.49
N ILE A 92 -12.77 15.35 -11.15
CA ILE A 92 -13.90 15.35 -12.09
C ILE A 92 -13.68 16.35 -13.23
N SER A 93 -13.04 17.48 -12.96
CA SER A 93 -12.83 18.53 -13.96
C SER A 93 -11.93 18.10 -15.12
N ASP A 94 -11.01 17.16 -14.88
CA ASP A 94 -10.13 16.60 -15.91
C ASP A 94 -9.79 15.12 -15.62
N ARG A 95 -10.84 14.29 -15.62
CA ARG A 95 -10.74 12.87 -15.28
C ARG A 95 -9.73 12.13 -16.14
N GLU A 96 -9.75 12.35 -17.45
CA GLU A 96 -8.91 11.62 -18.40
C GLU A 96 -7.43 11.92 -18.17
N MET A 97 -7.08 13.20 -17.94
CA MET A 97 -5.72 13.58 -17.58
C MET A 97 -5.28 12.86 -16.31
N TRP A 98 -6.05 12.96 -15.22
CA TRP A 98 -5.69 12.36 -13.94
C TRP A 98 -5.56 10.85 -14.00
N ASP A 99 -6.53 10.16 -14.63
CA ASP A 99 -6.48 8.72 -14.79
C ASP A 99 -5.21 8.30 -15.56
N SER A 100 -4.86 9.02 -16.63
CA SER A 100 -3.66 8.73 -17.43
C SER A 100 -2.35 9.01 -16.68
N GLN A 101 -2.32 10.05 -15.84
CA GLN A 101 -1.14 10.50 -15.12
C GLN A 101 -0.86 9.64 -13.89
N MET A 102 -1.91 9.27 -13.15
CA MET A 102 -1.79 8.50 -11.91
C MET A 102 -1.73 7.00 -12.19
N PHE A 103 -2.50 6.49 -13.15
CA PHE A 103 -2.64 5.05 -13.32
C PHE A 103 -2.03 4.58 -14.62
N ASN A 104 -0.69 4.60 -14.67
CA ASN A 104 0.05 3.96 -15.76
C ASN A 104 -0.43 2.52 -15.94
N LYS A 105 -0.81 2.19 -17.18
CA LYS A 105 -1.36 0.89 -17.55
C LYS A 105 -0.43 0.14 -18.49
N LEU A 106 -0.52 -1.19 -18.49
CA LEU A 106 0.06 -1.97 -19.57
C LEU A 106 -0.80 -1.83 -20.84
N LEU A 107 -0.19 -2.09 -22.01
CA LEU A 107 -0.84 -1.89 -23.31
C LEU A 107 -2.18 -2.64 -23.47
N PHE A 108 -2.35 -3.76 -22.77
CA PHE A 108 -3.53 -4.62 -22.84
C PHE A 108 -4.53 -4.39 -21.69
N GLU A 109 -4.22 -3.51 -20.76
CA GLU A 109 -5.10 -3.21 -19.63
C GLU A 109 -6.08 -2.08 -19.94
N LYS A 110 -7.23 -2.11 -19.27
CA LYS A 110 -8.13 -0.96 -19.26
C LYS A 110 -7.50 0.17 -18.45
N GLN A 111 -7.85 1.41 -18.79
CA GLN A 111 -7.46 2.55 -17.99
C GLN A 111 -8.17 2.45 -16.64
N ARG A 112 -7.40 2.49 -15.55
CA ARG A 112 -7.92 2.49 -14.19
C ARG A 112 -8.43 3.89 -13.84
N THR A 113 -9.37 3.98 -12.91
CA THR A 113 -10.00 5.23 -12.51
C THR A 113 -10.14 5.35 -10.99
N ILE A 114 -10.29 6.58 -10.52
CA ILE A 114 -10.86 6.83 -9.19
C ILE A 114 -12.36 6.46 -9.24
N ILE A 115 -12.82 5.74 -8.23
CA ILE A 115 -14.17 5.18 -8.11
C ILE A 115 -15.08 6.16 -7.35
N ALA A 116 -14.64 6.62 -6.18
CA ALA A 116 -15.45 7.47 -5.30
C ALA A 116 -14.58 8.26 -4.31
N PRO A 117 -15.02 9.46 -3.87
CA PRO A 117 -14.37 10.18 -2.78
C PRO A 117 -14.65 9.53 -1.43
N ILE A 118 -13.74 9.76 -0.48
CA ILE A 118 -13.86 9.37 0.93
C ILE A 118 -13.63 10.60 1.79
N ASP A 119 -14.64 10.95 2.57
CA ASP A 119 -14.61 12.11 3.44
C ASP A 119 -13.73 11.91 4.68
N VAL A 120 -13.25 13.02 5.22
CA VAL A 120 -12.61 13.06 6.54
C VAL A 120 -13.61 12.60 7.61
N GLY A 121 -13.12 11.86 8.61
CA GLY A 121 -13.96 11.30 9.68
C GLY A 121 -14.47 9.89 9.41
N ILE A 122 -14.32 9.38 8.18
CA ILE A 122 -14.67 8.00 7.86
C ILE A 122 -13.77 7.04 8.65
N ARG A 123 -14.41 6.11 9.34
CA ARG A 123 -13.74 5.11 10.18
C ARG A 123 -13.33 3.91 9.34
N ILE A 124 -12.18 3.34 9.65
CA ILE A 124 -11.68 2.09 9.09
C ILE A 124 -11.13 1.19 10.20
N HIS A 125 -11.11 -0.11 9.96
CA HIS A 125 -10.41 -1.09 10.78
C HIS A 125 -9.40 -1.84 9.92
N VAL A 126 -8.17 -2.01 10.39
CA VAL A 126 -7.25 -2.96 9.77
C VAL A 126 -7.80 -4.36 10.01
N ILE A 127 -7.81 -5.20 8.97
CA ILE A 127 -8.39 -6.54 9.04
C ILE A 127 -7.39 -7.63 8.71
N ASP A 128 -6.40 -7.33 7.87
CA ASP A 128 -5.41 -8.31 7.45
C ASP A 128 -4.03 -7.67 7.30
N ILE A 129 -2.99 -8.41 7.65
CA ILE A 129 -1.58 -8.05 7.49
C ILE A 129 -0.82 -9.24 6.94
N TYR A 130 -0.08 -9.02 5.85
CA TYR A 130 0.70 -10.05 5.18
C TYR A 130 2.12 -9.59 4.91
N GLU A 131 3.06 -10.53 4.95
CA GLU A 131 4.31 -10.43 4.22
C GLU A 131 4.11 -11.07 2.85
N TYR A 132 4.25 -10.27 1.79
CA TYR A 132 3.98 -10.68 0.43
C TYR A 132 5.28 -10.81 -0.39
N PRO A 133 5.52 -11.94 -1.08
CA PRO A 133 6.74 -12.12 -1.85
C PRO A 133 6.76 -11.16 -3.05
N ARG A 134 7.87 -10.46 -3.25
CA ARG A 134 8.06 -9.51 -4.36
C ARG A 134 9.46 -9.62 -4.95
N GLY A 135 9.61 -10.54 -5.91
CA GLY A 135 10.81 -10.68 -6.74
C GLY A 135 12.12 -10.66 -5.93
N GLU A 136 13.06 -9.80 -6.32
CA GLU A 136 14.38 -9.65 -5.70
C GLU A 136 14.37 -8.90 -4.35
N THR A 137 13.25 -8.26 -3.99
CA THR A 137 13.16 -7.40 -2.80
C THR A 137 12.85 -8.20 -1.52
N GLY A 138 12.63 -9.51 -1.65
CA GLY A 138 12.19 -10.33 -0.54
C GLY A 138 10.68 -10.24 -0.35
N HIS A 139 10.24 -10.17 0.91
CA HIS A 139 8.84 -9.91 1.24
C HIS A 139 8.60 -8.41 1.43
N VAL A 140 7.41 -7.94 1.10
CA VAL A 140 6.95 -6.58 1.41
C VAL A 140 5.71 -6.64 2.28
N LEU A 141 5.55 -5.67 3.16
CA LEU A 141 4.37 -5.59 4.01
C LEU A 141 3.16 -5.15 3.19
N VAL A 142 2.05 -5.88 3.32
CA VAL A 142 0.76 -5.55 2.72
C VAL A 142 -0.30 -5.56 3.81
N GLY A 143 -1.09 -4.50 3.89
CA GLY A 143 -2.22 -4.43 4.82
C GLY A 143 -3.53 -4.17 4.11
N ARG A 144 -4.60 -4.70 4.69
CA ARG A 144 -5.97 -4.43 4.26
C ARG A 144 -6.77 -3.86 5.39
N ALA A 145 -7.67 -2.96 5.03
CA ALA A 145 -8.63 -2.38 5.95
C ALA A 145 -10.05 -2.56 5.43
N ARG A 146 -11.01 -2.58 6.36
CA ARG A 146 -12.43 -2.47 6.08
C ARG A 146 -12.90 -1.06 6.42
N ILE A 147 -13.60 -0.41 5.49
CA ILE A 147 -14.31 0.83 5.78
C ILE A 147 -15.47 0.53 6.73
N ALA A 148 -15.48 1.18 7.88
CA ALA A 148 -16.37 0.87 9.00
C ALA A 148 -17.61 1.79 9.06
N SER A 149 -17.61 2.91 8.34
CA SER A 149 -18.70 3.90 8.35
C SER A 149 -18.90 4.59 7.00
N GLY A 150 -20.03 5.28 6.84
CA GLY A 150 -20.34 6.08 5.65
C GLY A 150 -20.85 5.27 4.47
N GLU A 151 -20.88 5.89 3.29
CA GLU A 151 -21.47 5.32 2.07
C GLU A 151 -20.79 4.01 1.62
N HIS A 152 -19.48 3.89 1.85
CA HIS A 152 -18.68 2.74 1.42
C HIS A 152 -18.43 1.71 2.53
N GLN A 153 -19.28 1.68 3.56
CA GLN A 153 -19.16 0.72 4.67
C GLN A 153 -19.06 -0.72 4.17
N ASN A 154 -18.21 -1.51 4.84
CA ASN A 154 -17.84 -2.90 4.54
C ASN A 154 -16.98 -3.12 3.30
N THR A 155 -16.60 -2.06 2.57
CA THR A 155 -15.62 -2.17 1.48
C THR A 155 -14.26 -2.53 2.05
N ILE A 156 -13.64 -3.58 1.51
CA ILE A 156 -12.26 -3.94 1.82
C ILE A 156 -11.34 -3.19 0.85
N VAL A 157 -10.35 -2.51 1.40
CA VAL A 157 -9.35 -1.75 0.65
C VAL A 157 -7.95 -2.24 0.97
N GLU A 158 -7.07 -2.30 -0.03
CA GLU A 158 -5.63 -2.44 0.22
C GLU A 158 -5.06 -1.06 0.62
N LEU A 159 -4.32 -1.04 1.72
CA LEU A 159 -3.64 0.16 2.21
C LEU A 159 -2.33 0.35 1.41
N PRO A 160 -2.03 1.57 0.93
CA PRO A 160 -0.75 1.86 0.31
C PRO A 160 0.41 1.52 1.25
N SER A 161 1.35 0.69 0.78
CA SER A 161 2.55 0.31 1.53
C SER A 161 3.82 0.57 0.72
N PRO A 162 4.97 0.78 1.38
CA PRO A 162 6.24 0.94 0.69
C PRO A 162 6.58 -0.35 -0.04
N GLY A 163 6.87 -0.25 -1.34
CA GLY A 163 7.11 -1.44 -2.16
C GLY A 163 5.86 -2.32 -2.35
N GLY A 164 4.65 -1.81 -2.07
CA GLY A 164 3.36 -2.46 -2.37
C GLY A 164 2.90 -2.28 -3.82
N PHE A 165 1.76 -2.88 -4.20
CA PHE A 165 1.22 -2.86 -5.57
C PHE A 165 0.43 -1.58 -5.90
N SER A 166 0.08 -0.82 -4.85
CA SER A 166 -0.46 0.53 -4.94
C SER A 166 0.59 1.46 -5.55
N ASP A 167 0.62 1.51 -6.88
CA ASP A 167 1.70 2.09 -7.70
C ASP A 167 1.92 3.61 -7.52
N THR A 168 1.08 4.32 -6.77
CA THR A 168 1.13 5.78 -6.77
C THR A 168 0.69 6.37 -5.44
N GLY A 169 1.54 7.22 -4.86
CA GLY A 169 1.22 8.02 -3.69
C GLY A 169 1.85 7.52 -2.38
N PRO A 170 1.79 8.34 -1.32
CA PRO A 170 2.38 8.01 -0.03
C PRO A 170 1.80 6.75 0.58
N SER A 171 2.62 6.10 1.41
CA SER A 171 2.22 4.90 2.12
C SER A 171 1.40 5.23 3.36
N TRP A 172 0.31 4.49 3.55
CA TRP A 172 -0.51 4.52 4.76
C TRP A 172 0.05 3.57 5.82
N LEU A 173 0.79 2.54 5.40
CA LEU A 173 1.69 1.75 6.24
C LEU A 173 3.09 2.36 6.19
N LYS A 174 3.75 2.55 7.34
CA LYS A 174 5.10 3.16 7.38
C LYS A 174 6.23 2.17 7.06
N HIS A 175 5.98 0.87 7.22
CA HIS A 175 7.03 -0.15 7.12
C HIS A 175 7.05 -0.82 5.76
N TRP A 176 8.25 -0.92 5.16
CA TRP A 176 8.48 -1.69 3.93
C TRP A 176 8.47 -3.20 4.20
N PHE A 177 9.13 -3.61 5.29
CA PHE A 177 9.28 -4.99 5.73
C PHE A 177 8.55 -5.16 7.07
N TYR A 178 8.22 -6.40 7.43
CA TYR A 178 7.73 -6.67 8.77
C TYR A 178 8.81 -6.30 9.80
N PRO A 179 8.50 -5.43 10.79
CA PRO A 179 9.51 -4.94 11.71
C PRO A 179 9.87 -5.99 12.77
N ASP A 180 11.13 -5.99 13.22
CA ASP A 180 11.60 -6.88 14.29
C ASP A 180 10.85 -6.65 15.62
N SER A 181 10.32 -5.43 15.83
CA SER A 181 9.49 -5.10 17.00
C SER A 181 8.12 -5.77 16.96
N GLY A 182 7.66 -6.25 15.80
CA GLY A 182 6.29 -6.70 15.57
C GLY A 182 5.28 -5.55 15.42
N ASP A 183 5.54 -4.38 16.00
CA ASP A 183 4.61 -3.25 15.95
C ASP A 183 4.56 -2.57 14.57
N ILE A 184 3.41 -2.67 13.90
CA ILE A 184 3.16 -1.99 12.61
C ILE A 184 2.60 -0.59 12.85
N GLN A 185 3.24 0.41 12.26
CA GLN A 185 2.80 1.80 12.32
C GLN A 185 2.03 2.23 11.07
N LEU A 186 0.95 2.95 11.30
CA LEU A 186 0.18 3.65 10.29
C LEU A 186 0.63 5.12 10.14
N SER A 187 0.36 5.70 8.98
CA SER A 187 0.64 7.09 8.68
C SER A 187 -0.37 8.02 9.34
N GLU A 188 0.10 8.81 10.31
CA GLU A 188 -0.65 9.87 10.97
C GLU A 188 -1.11 10.99 10.02
N GLU A 189 -0.52 11.07 8.81
CA GLU A 189 -0.99 11.98 7.77
C GLU A 189 -2.42 11.60 7.30
N TYR A 190 -2.74 10.31 7.30
CA TYR A 190 -4.00 9.79 6.75
C TYR A 190 -4.92 9.20 7.81
N LEU A 191 -4.37 8.68 8.91
CA LEU A 191 -5.11 7.91 9.90
C LEU A 191 -4.78 8.36 11.33
N GLN A 192 -5.81 8.52 12.15
CA GLN A 192 -5.68 8.72 13.60
C GLN A 192 -6.59 7.75 14.35
N PRO A 193 -6.27 7.34 15.59
CA PRO A 193 -7.18 6.55 16.40
C PRO A 193 -8.54 7.23 16.58
N CYS A 194 -9.63 6.45 16.58
CA CYS A 194 -10.96 6.94 16.90
C CYS A 194 -11.02 7.23 18.41
N TYR A 195 -11.32 8.48 18.77
CA TYR A 195 -11.64 8.89 20.14
C TYR A 195 -13.16 8.93 20.38
#